data_AF-A0A519W162-F1
#
_entry.id   AF-A0A519W162-F1
#
_cell.length_a   1.000
_cell.length_b   1.000
_cell.length_c   1.000
_cell.angle_alpha   90.00
_cell.angle_beta   90.00
_cell.angle_gamma   90.00
#
_symmetry.space_group_name_H-M   'P 1'
#
loop_
_entity.id
_entity.type
_entity.pdbx_description
1 polymer ?
#
loop_
_entity_poly.entity_id
_entity_poly.type
_entity_poly.pdbx_seq_one_letter_code
_entity_poly.pdbx_strand_id
1 'polypeptide(L)'
;MKRISTLLFLIPLFLFATKNAFSQAVPSKADTATLKNNFGLREKQLLGLGSSTNPFYPLPNNVKRLVEYDAKNKRYIVKELIGDKYVTQTQYLTIDEYSRLVNSEIKRGNWRSISNAEVSDYRNTGIIPKIQVNSKAFEKLFGGTTIDIQPRGEAELTFLGRINKNENPLFNERQRVQTNFDFNQRIQMDLVGNIGTKLKIRSNYNTEAQFDFENQIKLDYTGGADDIIKKIEAGNVSLPLNTSLITGTQALFGLKTQLQFGKLSVTSVYTQQKSESRELRITNGAQQNEFRVSADSYEANKHFFLAQYFRNNYNKHLANAPIITSPIQITKIEVWITNKAGSTTDSRDVLGLLDLGENQPYNNTLLTGGTSGLPAGSTATGFPQQSNNLVAQLNTFQGGAARFT
;
A
#
# COMPACT_ATOMS: atom_id res chain seq x y z
N MET A 1 2.92 24.90 52.75
CA MET A 1 2.99 23.67 51.92
C MET A 1 1.56 23.29 51.49
N LYS A 2 0.86 24.09 50.66
CA LYS A 2 0.51 23.87 49.23
C LYS A 2 0.33 22.38 48.88
N ARG A 3 -0.90 21.81 48.98
CA ARG A 3 -1.95 21.73 47.94
C ARG A 3 -1.42 21.26 46.56
N ILE A 4 -1.58 19.97 46.28
CA ILE A 4 -1.34 19.36 44.97
C ILE A 4 -2.70 19.07 44.33
N SER A 5 -2.93 19.77 43.23
CA SER A 5 -4.07 19.74 42.28
C SER A 5 -4.08 18.41 41.52
N THR A 6 -5.15 17.62 41.46
CA THR A 6 -6.26 17.70 40.48
C THR A 6 -5.88 18.31 39.12
N LEU A 7 -5.50 17.48 38.14
CA LEU A 7 -6.02 17.50 36.76
C LEU A 7 -5.37 16.36 35.94
N LEU A 8 -6.00 15.19 35.90
CA LEU A 8 -5.69 14.16 34.90
C LEU A 8 -7.00 13.42 34.61
N PHE A 9 -7.83 14.05 33.77
CA PHE A 9 -9.08 13.48 33.27
C PHE A 9 -9.30 14.01 31.85
N LEU A 10 -8.75 13.31 30.88
CA LEU A 10 -9.41 13.01 29.61
C LEU A 10 -8.60 11.94 28.90
N ILE A 11 -9.27 10.95 28.32
CA ILE A 11 -8.74 9.69 27.75
C ILE A 11 -8.61 8.61 28.84
N PRO A 12 -9.76 8.07 29.29
CA PRO A 12 -10.39 7.02 28.48
C PRO A 12 -11.90 7.22 28.38
N LEU A 13 -12.35 7.97 27.37
CA LEU A 13 -13.79 8.04 27.00
C LEU A 13 -14.10 7.30 25.69
N PHE A 14 -13.18 6.48 25.19
CA PHE A 14 -13.37 5.70 23.95
C PHE A 14 -13.13 4.19 24.08
N LEU A 15 -12.93 3.66 25.30
CA LEU A 15 -12.60 2.23 25.51
C LEU A 15 -13.45 1.47 26.54
N PHE A 16 -14.51 2.07 27.11
CA PHE A 16 -15.46 1.38 27.99
C PHE A 16 -16.92 1.77 27.69
N ALA A 17 -17.39 1.50 26.47
CA ALA A 17 -18.82 1.53 26.13
C ALA A 17 -19.25 0.28 25.32
N THR A 18 -18.62 -0.87 25.55
CA THR A 18 -18.98 -2.14 24.89
C THR A 18 -19.29 -3.25 25.87
N LYS A 19 -20.08 -2.97 26.93
CA LYS A 19 -20.81 -4.01 27.67
C LYS A 19 -22.15 -3.48 28.14
N ASN A 20 -23.06 -3.36 27.19
CA ASN A 20 -24.50 -3.53 27.39
C ASN A 20 -25.06 -3.94 26.03
N ALA A 21 -24.90 -5.22 25.70
CA ALA A 21 -25.69 -5.85 24.66
C ALA A 21 -27.13 -5.96 25.18
N PHE A 22 -27.87 -4.85 25.15
CA PHE A 22 -29.31 -4.94 25.13
C PHE A 22 -29.66 -5.53 23.77
N SER A 23 -30.09 -6.80 23.81
CA SER A 23 -30.92 -7.38 22.76
C SER A 23 -31.95 -6.33 22.36
N GLN A 24 -31.83 -5.80 21.14
CA GLN A 24 -32.94 -5.09 20.55
C GLN A 24 -34.05 -6.12 20.46
N ALA A 25 -35.00 -6.06 21.40
CA ALA A 25 -36.34 -6.52 21.13
C ALA A 25 -36.69 -5.84 19.81
N VAL A 26 -36.73 -6.64 18.73
CA VAL A 26 -37.15 -6.19 17.41
C VAL A 26 -38.48 -5.49 17.68
N PRO A 27 -38.56 -4.15 17.59
CA PRO A 27 -39.84 -3.51 17.69
C PRO A 27 -40.63 -4.16 16.57
N SER A 28 -41.77 -4.78 16.91
CA SER A 28 -42.80 -5.10 15.93
C SER A 28 -42.83 -3.92 14.99
N LYS A 29 -42.48 -4.19 13.73
CA LYS A 29 -42.30 -3.19 12.68
C LYS A 29 -43.55 -2.34 12.77
N ALA A 30 -43.43 -1.14 13.35
CA ALA A 30 -44.50 -0.19 13.24
C ALA A 30 -44.67 -0.08 11.72
N ASP A 31 -45.86 -0.39 11.24
CA ASP A 31 -46.31 0.06 9.93
C ASP A 31 -46.37 1.59 10.02
N THR A 32 -45.21 2.23 10.21
CA THR A 32 -44.94 3.47 9.55
C THR A 32 -44.98 3.07 8.09
N ALA A 33 -46.16 3.19 7.51
CA ALA A 33 -46.31 3.65 6.15
C ALA A 33 -45.63 5.02 6.05
N THR A 34 -44.32 5.11 6.30
CA THR A 34 -43.47 5.93 5.47
C THR A 34 -43.79 5.40 4.10
N LEU A 35 -44.68 6.10 3.39
CA LEU A 35 -44.90 5.91 1.97
C LEU A 35 -43.51 5.97 1.37
N LYS A 36 -42.90 4.79 1.20
CA LYS A 36 -41.72 4.59 0.38
C LYS A 36 -42.22 4.92 -1.00
N ASN A 37 -42.27 6.21 -1.31
CA ASN A 37 -42.48 6.68 -2.65
C ASN A 37 -41.19 6.36 -3.40
N ASN A 38 -41.08 5.09 -3.77
CA ASN A 38 -40.04 4.55 -4.61
C ASN A 38 -40.64 4.43 -5.99
N PHE A 39 -40.94 5.58 -6.62
CA PHE A 39 -41.27 5.62 -8.03
C PHE A 39 -40.01 5.26 -8.82
N GLY A 40 -39.77 3.95 -8.93
CA GLY A 40 -38.50 3.36 -9.36
C GLY A 40 -38.25 3.47 -10.85
N LEU A 41 -37.02 3.20 -11.29
CA LEU A 41 -36.64 3.25 -12.70
C LEU A 41 -37.45 2.26 -13.56
N ARG A 42 -37.73 1.06 -13.05
CA ARG A 42 -38.55 0.05 -13.74
C ARG A 42 -40.01 0.48 -13.90
N GLU A 43 -40.59 1.06 -12.85
CA GLU A 43 -41.98 1.54 -12.88
C GLU A 43 -42.15 2.71 -13.85
N LYS A 44 -41.18 3.64 -13.90
CA LYS A 44 -41.13 4.70 -14.92
C LYS A 44 -41.14 4.14 -16.35
N GLN A 45 -40.28 3.15 -16.60
CA GLN A 45 -40.18 2.54 -17.92
C GLN A 45 -41.48 1.84 -18.34
N LEU A 46 -42.13 1.13 -17.41
CA LEU A 46 -43.42 0.47 -17.66
C LEU A 46 -44.55 1.46 -17.96
N LEU A 47 -44.51 2.64 -17.33
CA LEU A 47 -45.48 3.72 -17.54
C LEU A 47 -45.15 4.58 -18.77
N GLY A 48 -44.15 4.21 -19.57
CA GLY A 48 -43.73 4.96 -20.75
C GLY A 48 -43.11 6.33 -20.44
N LEU A 49 -42.78 6.58 -19.16
CA LEU A 49 -42.10 7.79 -18.69
C LEU A 49 -40.63 7.74 -19.11
N GLY A 50 -40.15 8.81 -19.76
CA GLY A 50 -38.76 8.94 -20.18
C GLY A 50 -37.78 8.75 -19.01
N SER A 51 -36.59 8.20 -19.30
CA SER A 51 -35.53 8.03 -18.32
C SER A 51 -35.26 9.35 -17.59
N SER A 52 -35.29 9.35 -16.25
CA SER A 52 -35.17 10.55 -15.43
C SER A 52 -33.78 11.22 -15.42
N THR A 53 -32.92 10.83 -16.36
CA THR A 53 -31.57 11.36 -16.57
C THR A 53 -31.57 12.22 -17.81
N ASN A 54 -32.10 13.45 -17.70
CA ASN A 54 -31.90 14.45 -18.72
C ASN A 54 -30.59 15.20 -18.43
N PRO A 55 -29.56 15.12 -19.29
CA PRO A 55 -28.32 15.88 -19.13
C PRO A 55 -28.53 17.40 -19.32
N PHE A 56 -29.65 17.81 -19.91
CA PHE A 56 -30.05 19.20 -20.12
C PHE A 56 -31.12 19.62 -19.10
N TYR A 57 -30.67 20.01 -17.91
CA TYR A 57 -31.51 20.65 -16.90
C TYR A 57 -30.93 22.03 -16.52
N PRO A 58 -31.75 23.10 -16.44
CA PRO A 58 -33.18 23.13 -16.72
C PRO A 58 -33.49 22.82 -18.19
N LEU A 59 -34.67 22.27 -18.44
CA LEU A 59 -35.16 22.05 -19.79
C LEU A 59 -35.20 23.39 -20.53
N PRO A 60 -34.88 23.43 -21.84
CA PRO A 60 -35.03 24.65 -22.62
C PRO A 60 -36.50 25.15 -22.61
N ASN A 61 -36.72 26.46 -22.70
CA ASN A 61 -38.04 27.09 -22.56
C ASN A 61 -39.11 26.58 -23.55
N ASN A 62 -38.69 25.95 -24.65
CA ASN A 62 -39.57 25.38 -25.66
C ASN A 62 -40.10 23.98 -25.30
N VAL A 63 -39.63 23.35 -24.22
CA VAL A 63 -40.15 22.06 -23.73
C VAL A 63 -41.25 22.31 -22.69
N LYS A 64 -42.47 21.87 -22.95
CA LYS A 64 -43.62 22.02 -22.05
C LYS A 64 -44.26 20.68 -21.75
N ARG A 65 -44.56 20.43 -20.47
CA ARG A 65 -45.37 19.28 -20.05
C ARG A 65 -46.81 19.74 -19.86
N LEU A 66 -47.73 19.21 -20.65
CA LEU A 66 -49.17 19.43 -20.51
C LEU A 66 -49.76 18.26 -19.71
N VAL A 67 -50.54 18.59 -18.68
CA VAL A 67 -51.22 17.60 -17.83
C VAL A 67 -52.71 17.89 -17.86
N GLU A 68 -53.49 16.95 -18.38
CA GLU A 68 -54.95 17.01 -18.43
C GLU A 68 -55.55 15.95 -17.50
N TYR A 69 -56.59 16.29 -16.76
CA TYR A 69 -57.30 15.33 -15.90
C TYR A 69 -58.54 14.80 -16.62
N ASP A 70 -58.58 13.49 -16.87
CA ASP A 70 -59.76 12.81 -17.40
C ASP A 70 -60.67 12.36 -16.24
N ALA A 71 -61.73 13.13 -16.00
CA ALA A 71 -62.69 12.87 -14.94
C ALA A 71 -63.50 11.57 -15.15
N LYS A 72 -63.69 11.12 -16.40
CA LYS A 72 -64.47 9.91 -16.70
C LYS A 72 -63.66 8.65 -16.35
N ASN A 73 -62.36 8.67 -16.62
CA ASN A 73 -61.47 7.53 -16.41
C ASN A 73 -60.60 7.64 -15.15
N LYS A 74 -60.74 8.73 -14.36
CA LYS A 74 -59.98 9.03 -13.12
C LYS A 74 -58.46 8.92 -13.31
N ARG A 75 -57.96 9.46 -14.43
CA ARG A 75 -56.54 9.36 -14.84
C ARG A 75 -56.01 10.71 -15.31
N TYR A 76 -54.71 10.93 -15.12
CA TYR A 76 -53.97 12.05 -15.68
C TYR A 76 -53.37 11.66 -17.02
N ILE A 77 -53.54 12.53 -18.01
CA ILE A 77 -52.99 12.42 -19.35
C ILE A 77 -51.79 13.37 -19.41
N VAL A 78 -50.58 12.82 -19.44
CA VAL A 78 -49.32 13.58 -19.48
C VAL A 78 -48.78 13.58 -20.92
N LYS A 79 -48.55 14.78 -21.47
CA LYS A 79 -48.01 15.00 -22.82
C LYS A 79 -46.78 15.90 -22.72
N GLU A 80 -45.69 15.56 -23.42
CA GLU A 80 -44.51 16.43 -23.54
C GLU A 80 -44.44 17.02 -24.95
N LEU A 81 -44.39 18.35 -25.02
CA LEU A 81 -44.36 19.13 -26.26
C LEU A 81 -43.02 19.85 -26.38
N ILE A 82 -42.47 19.91 -27.60
CA ILE A 82 -41.37 20.82 -27.96
C ILE A 82 -41.90 21.78 -29.02
N GLY A 83 -42.03 23.05 -28.65
CA GLY A 83 -42.86 23.99 -29.41
C GLY A 83 -44.31 23.48 -29.47
N ASP A 84 -44.79 23.19 -30.68
CA ASP A 84 -46.15 22.68 -30.94
C ASP A 84 -46.19 21.18 -31.29
N LYS A 85 -45.06 20.48 -31.26
CA LYS A 85 -44.97 19.06 -31.63
C LYS A 85 -44.90 18.17 -30.39
N TYR A 86 -45.69 17.09 -30.38
CA TYR A 86 -45.59 16.03 -29.38
C TYR A 86 -44.28 15.28 -29.55
N VAL A 87 -43.53 15.12 -28.46
CA VAL A 87 -42.19 14.51 -28.49
C VAL A 87 -42.16 13.14 -27.82
N THR A 88 -43.06 12.90 -26.87
CA THR A 88 -43.21 11.59 -26.23
C THR A 88 -44.60 11.02 -26.50
N GLN A 89 -44.73 9.71 -26.34
CA GLN A 89 -46.05 9.08 -26.29
C GLN A 89 -46.86 9.66 -25.12
N THR A 90 -48.16 9.84 -25.34
CA THR A 90 -49.10 10.25 -24.29
C THR A 90 -49.16 9.19 -23.20
N GLN A 91 -48.93 9.59 -21.96
CA GLN A 91 -48.94 8.67 -20.82
C GLN A 91 -50.22 8.83 -20.03
N TYR A 92 -50.82 7.71 -19.65
CA TYR A 92 -52.02 7.66 -18.82
C TYR A 92 -51.64 7.16 -17.44
N LEU A 93 -51.68 8.04 -16.45
CA LEU A 93 -51.32 7.74 -15.07
C LEU A 93 -52.56 7.75 -14.20
N THR A 94 -52.69 6.78 -13.31
CA THR A 94 -53.65 6.86 -12.21
C THR A 94 -53.32 8.03 -11.28
N ILE A 95 -54.29 8.46 -10.46
CA ILE A 95 -54.10 9.53 -9.47
C ILE A 95 -52.90 9.22 -8.56
N ASP A 96 -52.78 7.96 -8.12
CA ASP A 96 -51.68 7.49 -7.26
C ASP A 96 -50.33 7.50 -7.98
N GLU A 97 -50.27 7.02 -9.23
CA GLU A 97 -49.03 7.04 -10.01
C GLU A 97 -48.56 8.47 -10.29
N TYR A 98 -49.47 9.37 -10.64
CA TYR A 98 -49.14 10.78 -10.86
C TYR A 98 -48.68 11.47 -9.57
N SER A 99 -49.39 11.26 -8.45
CA SER A 99 -48.98 11.77 -7.15
C SER A 99 -47.59 11.29 -6.74
N ARG A 100 -47.30 9.99 -6.94
CA ARG A 100 -45.98 9.42 -6.66
C ARG A 100 -44.91 10.00 -7.58
N LEU A 101 -45.19 10.16 -8.88
CA LEU A 101 -44.30 10.79 -9.84
C LEU A 101 -43.93 12.22 -9.41
N VAL A 102 -44.93 13.08 -9.20
CA VAL A 102 -44.73 14.50 -8.81
C VAL A 102 -43.94 14.59 -7.50
N ASN A 103 -44.32 13.81 -6.49
CA ASN A 103 -43.59 13.77 -5.22
C ASN A 103 -42.12 13.33 -5.40
N SER A 104 -41.83 12.40 -6.33
CA SER A 104 -40.46 11.98 -6.64
C SER A 104 -39.67 13.09 -7.34
N GLU A 105 -40.31 13.87 -8.20
CA GLU A 105 -39.71 15.00 -8.91
C GLU A 105 -39.42 16.16 -7.96
N ILE A 106 -40.35 16.50 -7.08
CA ILE A 106 -40.17 17.51 -6.03
C ILE A 106 -39.02 17.13 -5.11
N LYS A 107 -38.99 15.89 -4.60
CA LYS A 107 -37.88 15.41 -3.76
C LYS A 107 -36.54 15.55 -4.47
N ARG A 108 -36.46 15.08 -5.73
CA ARG A 108 -35.24 15.16 -6.54
C ARG A 108 -34.82 16.60 -6.81
N GLY A 109 -35.77 17.48 -7.11
CA GLY A 109 -35.54 18.91 -7.31
C GLY A 109 -35.00 19.57 -6.04
N ASN A 110 -35.59 19.27 -4.89
CA ASN A 110 -35.13 19.77 -3.59
C ASN A 110 -33.71 19.30 -3.28
N TRP A 111 -33.42 17.99 -3.41
CA TRP A 111 -32.07 17.44 -3.23
C TRP A 111 -31.04 18.11 -4.14
N ARG A 112 -31.38 18.37 -5.41
CA ARG A 112 -30.50 19.10 -6.33
C ARG A 112 -30.32 20.56 -5.95
N SER A 113 -31.37 21.22 -5.49
CA SER A 113 -31.28 22.61 -5.03
C SER A 113 -30.36 22.71 -3.82
N ILE A 114 -30.50 21.79 -2.86
CA ILE A 114 -29.65 21.70 -1.67
C ILE A 114 -28.20 21.43 -2.10
N SER A 115 -27.96 20.43 -2.96
CA SER A 115 -26.60 20.11 -3.42
C SER A 115 -25.94 21.25 -4.19
N ASN A 116 -26.71 21.97 -5.02
CA ASN A 116 -26.18 23.07 -5.81
C ASN A 116 -25.93 24.33 -4.98
N ALA A 117 -26.76 24.61 -3.97
CA ALA A 117 -26.58 25.74 -3.07
C ALA A 117 -25.28 25.63 -2.28
N GLU A 118 -24.98 24.44 -1.75
CA GLU A 118 -23.70 24.15 -1.09
C GLU A 118 -22.52 24.40 -2.05
N VAL A 119 -22.59 23.84 -3.27
CA VAL A 119 -21.53 23.97 -4.28
C VAL A 119 -21.29 25.42 -4.69
N SER A 120 -22.33 26.26 -4.81
CA SER A 120 -22.15 27.68 -5.13
C SER A 120 -21.50 28.47 -4.00
N ASP A 121 -21.87 28.18 -2.75
CA ASP A 121 -21.29 28.85 -1.58
C ASP A 121 -19.82 28.46 -1.40
N TYR A 122 -19.46 27.19 -1.65
CA TYR A 122 -18.07 26.72 -1.62
C TYR A 122 -17.20 27.33 -2.73
N ARG A 123 -17.75 27.55 -3.92
CA ARG A 123 -17.00 28.23 -5.01
C ARG A 123 -16.62 29.67 -4.64
N ASN A 124 -17.45 30.35 -3.84
CA ASN A 124 -17.22 31.73 -3.43
C ASN A 124 -16.41 31.87 -2.14
N THR A 125 -16.55 30.93 -1.19
CA THR A 125 -15.96 31.04 0.17
C THR A 125 -14.89 29.99 0.49
N GLY A 126 -14.66 29.02 -0.40
CA GLY A 126 -13.84 27.84 -0.12
C GLY A 126 -14.62 26.77 0.67
N ILE A 127 -14.05 25.57 0.82
CA ILE A 127 -14.70 24.43 1.51
C ILE A 127 -14.93 24.73 3.00
N ILE A 128 -14.11 25.61 3.60
CA ILE A 128 -14.20 26.00 5.01
C ILE A 128 -14.29 27.53 5.08
N PRO A 129 -15.45 28.11 5.48
CA PRO A 129 -15.59 29.55 5.64
C PRO A 129 -14.76 30.05 6.83
N LYS A 130 -14.32 31.31 6.77
CA LYS A 130 -13.60 31.95 7.88
C LYS A 130 -14.49 32.04 9.12
N ILE A 131 -14.05 31.43 10.21
CA ILE A 131 -14.80 31.41 11.48
C ILE A 131 -14.37 32.62 12.30
N GLN A 132 -15.33 33.43 12.76
CA GLN A 132 -15.06 34.53 13.67
C GLN A 132 -15.45 34.15 15.10
N VAL A 133 -14.50 34.23 16.02
CA VAL A 133 -14.70 33.92 17.43
C VAL A 133 -14.87 35.23 18.20
N ASN A 134 -16.08 35.47 18.71
CA ASN A 134 -16.36 36.66 19.51
C ASN A 134 -15.93 36.46 20.98
N SER A 135 -14.63 36.55 21.25
CA SER A 135 -14.07 36.45 22.61
C SER A 135 -12.84 37.33 22.79
N LYS A 136 -12.90 38.22 23.79
CA LYS A 136 -11.76 39.07 24.19
C LYS A 136 -10.55 38.27 24.66
N ALA A 137 -10.78 37.11 25.29
CA ALA A 137 -9.71 36.22 25.72
C ALA A 137 -9.00 35.57 24.52
N PHE A 138 -9.77 35.18 23.50
CA PHE A 138 -9.23 34.63 22.26
C PHE A 138 -8.39 35.67 21.51
N GLU A 139 -8.92 36.88 21.37
CA GLU A 139 -8.21 37.99 20.74
C GLU A 139 -6.89 38.31 21.46
N LYS A 140 -6.86 38.33 22.79
CA LYS A 140 -5.63 38.56 23.57
C LYS A 140 -4.57 37.48 23.35
N LEU A 141 -4.98 36.22 23.25
CA LEU A 141 -4.07 35.09 23.08
C LEU A 141 -3.53 34.98 21.64
N PHE A 142 -4.39 35.19 20.64
CA PHE A 142 -4.09 34.93 19.23
C PHE A 142 -3.89 36.18 18.38
N GLY A 143 -4.09 37.38 18.93
CA GLY A 143 -3.90 38.66 18.24
C GLY A 143 -4.92 38.91 17.11
N GLY A 144 -6.10 38.30 17.21
CA GLY A 144 -7.21 38.43 16.27
C GLY A 144 -8.35 37.46 16.59
N THR A 145 -9.50 37.65 15.96
CA THR A 145 -10.73 36.84 16.20
C THR A 145 -11.02 35.85 15.07
N THR A 146 -10.28 35.91 13.97
CA THR A 146 -10.54 35.11 12.77
C THR A 146 -9.72 33.83 12.75
N ILE A 147 -10.37 32.72 12.40
CA ILE A 147 -9.77 31.44 12.08
C ILE A 147 -9.95 31.22 10.58
N ASP A 148 -8.84 31.17 9.86
CA ASP A 148 -8.78 30.98 8.41
C ASP A 148 -8.04 29.66 8.13
N ILE A 149 -8.77 28.64 7.67
CA ILE A 149 -8.23 27.30 7.41
C ILE A 149 -8.38 27.00 5.92
N GLN A 150 -7.25 26.79 5.25
CA GLN A 150 -7.18 26.58 3.81
C GLN A 150 -6.58 25.20 3.53
N PRO A 151 -7.41 24.15 3.41
CA PRO A 151 -6.97 22.86 2.89
C PRO A 151 -6.82 22.96 1.36
N ARG A 152 -5.78 22.31 0.84
CA ARG A 152 -5.47 22.18 -0.59
C ARG A 152 -5.06 20.74 -0.87
N GLY A 153 -5.41 20.22 -2.04
CA GLY A 153 -5.09 18.85 -2.43
C GLY A 153 -6.34 18.03 -2.69
N GLU A 154 -6.20 16.71 -2.61
CA GLU A 154 -7.20 15.73 -2.99
C GLU A 154 -7.37 14.65 -1.92
N ALA A 155 -8.59 14.16 -1.80
CA ALA A 155 -8.93 13.03 -0.96
C ALA A 155 -9.86 12.12 -1.76
N GLU A 156 -9.38 10.92 -2.05
CA GLU A 156 -10.11 9.87 -2.73
C GLU A 156 -10.48 8.77 -1.73
N LEU A 157 -11.71 8.27 -1.87
CA LEU A 157 -12.28 7.22 -1.05
C LEU A 157 -12.86 6.14 -1.95
N THR A 158 -12.23 4.96 -1.96
CA THR A 158 -12.66 3.83 -2.77
C THR A 158 -13.29 2.76 -1.90
N PHE A 159 -14.51 2.36 -2.25
CA PHE A 159 -15.21 1.23 -1.64
C PHE A 159 -15.36 0.11 -2.66
N LEU A 160 -14.86 -1.08 -2.34
CA LEU A 160 -14.90 -2.23 -3.25
C LEU A 160 -15.39 -3.48 -2.50
N GLY A 161 -16.47 -4.10 -2.98
CA GLY A 161 -16.87 -5.44 -2.56
C GLY A 161 -16.31 -6.50 -3.50
N ARG A 162 -15.52 -7.44 -3.00
CA ARG A 162 -14.94 -8.56 -3.77
C ARG A 162 -15.49 -9.89 -3.27
N ILE A 163 -16.05 -10.69 -4.17
CA ILE A 163 -16.44 -12.08 -3.90
C ILE A 163 -15.50 -12.98 -4.68
N ASN A 164 -14.75 -13.83 -3.97
CA ASN A 164 -13.87 -14.83 -4.57
C ASN A 164 -14.47 -16.23 -4.33
N LYS A 165 -14.61 -17.02 -5.40
CA LYS A 165 -15.08 -18.39 -5.34
C LYS A 165 -13.97 -19.33 -5.82
N ASN A 166 -13.58 -20.27 -4.97
CA ASN A 166 -12.60 -21.31 -5.26
C ASN A 166 -13.30 -22.67 -5.31
N GLU A 167 -13.05 -23.45 -6.36
CA GLU A 167 -13.66 -24.77 -6.57
C GLU A 167 -12.79 -25.92 -6.08
N ASN A 168 -11.60 -25.64 -5.53
CA ASN A 168 -10.70 -26.66 -5.05
C ASN A 168 -11.38 -27.49 -3.92
N PRO A 169 -11.52 -28.82 -4.14
CA PRO A 169 -12.24 -29.70 -3.23
C PRO A 169 -11.57 -29.85 -1.87
N LEU A 170 -10.26 -29.55 -1.77
CA LEU A 170 -9.49 -29.59 -0.53
C LEU A 170 -9.92 -28.53 0.49
N PHE A 171 -10.63 -27.48 0.06
CA PHE A 171 -11.25 -26.51 0.96
C PHE A 171 -12.68 -26.92 1.34
N ASN A 172 -13.09 -26.58 2.56
CA ASN A 172 -14.47 -26.75 2.99
C ASN A 172 -15.42 -25.78 2.26
N GLU A 173 -16.71 -26.10 2.16
CA GLU A 173 -17.69 -25.32 1.38
C GLU A 173 -17.81 -23.86 1.84
N ARG A 174 -17.62 -23.58 3.13
CA ARG A 174 -17.65 -22.22 3.68
C ARG A 174 -16.42 -21.39 3.29
N GLN A 175 -15.24 -22.02 3.16
CA GLN A 175 -13.99 -21.36 2.76
C GLN A 175 -13.85 -21.21 1.26
N ARG A 176 -14.65 -21.96 0.48
CA ARG A 176 -14.72 -21.85 -0.99
C ARG A 176 -15.33 -20.54 -1.48
N VAL A 177 -16.12 -19.84 -0.66
CA VAL A 177 -16.66 -18.52 -1.01
C VAL A 177 -16.21 -17.50 0.04
N GLN A 178 -15.39 -16.55 -0.39
CA GLN A 178 -14.88 -15.48 0.48
C GLN A 178 -15.39 -14.14 -0.04
N THR A 179 -16.03 -13.38 0.84
CA THR A 179 -16.48 -12.02 0.54
C THR A 179 -15.64 -11.05 1.35
N ASN A 180 -14.95 -10.14 0.66
CA ASN A 180 -14.13 -9.11 1.26
C ASN A 180 -14.69 -7.74 0.93
N PHE A 181 -14.72 -6.86 1.92
CA PHE A 181 -15.00 -5.45 1.74
C PHE A 181 -13.68 -4.69 1.87
N ASP A 182 -13.31 -4.00 0.80
CA ASP A 182 -12.09 -3.22 0.71
C ASP A 182 -12.46 -1.73 0.77
N PHE A 183 -11.73 -1.01 1.62
CA PHE A 183 -11.91 0.38 1.91
C PHE A 183 -10.55 1.05 1.81
N ASN A 184 -10.33 1.75 0.70
CA ASN A 184 -9.07 2.43 0.44
C ASN A 184 -9.25 3.95 0.56
N GLN A 185 -8.36 4.57 1.33
CA GLN A 185 -8.31 6.01 1.57
C GLN A 185 -7.01 6.54 0.99
N ARG A 186 -7.13 7.45 0.03
CA ARG A 186 -5.99 8.14 -0.57
C ARG A 186 -6.12 9.63 -0.31
N ILE A 187 -5.40 10.14 0.66
CA ILE A 187 -5.44 11.55 1.05
C ILE A 187 -4.07 12.16 0.75
N GLN A 188 -4.07 13.20 -0.08
CA GLN A 188 -2.91 14.04 -0.37
C GLN A 188 -3.32 15.49 -0.14
N MET A 189 -3.00 16.01 1.05
CA MET A 189 -3.53 17.29 1.50
C MET A 189 -2.45 18.17 2.15
N ASP A 190 -2.42 19.42 1.72
CA ASP A 190 -1.72 20.54 2.32
C ASP A 190 -2.71 21.47 3.05
N LEU A 191 -2.52 21.65 4.34
CA LEU A 191 -3.34 22.49 5.20
C LEU A 191 -2.52 23.69 5.66
N VAL A 192 -3.06 24.90 5.45
CA VAL A 192 -2.56 26.11 6.11
C VAL A 192 -3.69 26.75 6.91
N GLY A 193 -3.52 26.82 8.23
CA GLY A 193 -4.43 27.50 9.14
C GLY A 193 -3.78 28.73 9.76
N ASN A 194 -4.43 29.89 9.70
CA ASN A 194 -4.05 31.08 10.46
C ASN A 194 -5.13 31.37 11.49
N ILE A 195 -4.75 31.38 12.76
CA ILE A 195 -5.61 31.66 13.90
C ILE A 195 -5.15 33.00 14.48
N GLY A 196 -5.92 34.05 14.21
CA GLY A 196 -5.53 35.43 14.46
C GLY A 196 -4.23 35.79 13.73
N THR A 197 -3.33 36.50 14.41
CA THR A 197 -2.01 36.90 13.90
C THR A 197 -0.87 36.12 14.53
N LYS A 198 -1.11 35.45 15.67
CA LYS A 198 -0.06 34.80 16.48
C LYS A 198 0.07 33.30 16.26
N LEU A 199 -0.95 32.59 15.78
CA LEU A 199 -0.91 31.13 15.64
C LEU A 199 -1.07 30.70 14.18
N LYS A 200 -0.09 29.93 13.68
CA LYS A 200 -0.09 29.36 12.34
C LYS A 200 0.03 27.84 12.42
N ILE A 201 -0.81 27.14 11.68
CA ILE A 201 -0.80 25.69 11.54
C ILE A 201 -0.44 25.37 10.10
N ARG A 202 0.52 24.48 9.91
CA ARG A 202 0.85 23.90 8.61
C ARG A 202 0.82 22.38 8.76
N SER A 203 0.10 21.70 7.87
CA SER A 203 0.11 20.24 7.83
C SER A 203 0.24 19.78 6.40
N ASN A 204 1.18 18.89 6.11
CA ASN A 204 1.23 18.11 4.88
C ASN A 204 0.94 16.67 5.27
N TYR A 205 -0.06 16.07 4.62
CA TYR A 205 -0.50 14.71 4.90
C TYR A 205 -0.71 13.94 3.61
N ASN A 206 0.04 12.86 3.46
CA ASN A 206 -0.02 11.91 2.37
C ASN A 206 -0.13 10.49 2.94
N THR A 207 -1.25 9.82 2.67
CA THR A 207 -1.47 8.42 3.10
C THR A 207 -0.64 7.42 2.30
N GLU A 208 -0.12 7.81 1.14
CA GLU A 208 0.73 7.00 0.27
C GLU A 208 2.23 7.32 0.44
N ALA A 209 2.60 8.13 1.44
CA ALA A 209 3.99 8.44 1.71
C ALA A 209 4.78 7.16 2.03
N GLN A 210 5.94 6.99 1.37
CA GLN A 210 6.84 5.87 1.66
C GLN A 210 7.56 6.07 3.00
N PHE A 211 7.76 7.33 3.41
CA PHE A 211 8.47 7.68 4.62
C PHE A 211 7.62 8.54 5.57
N ASP A 212 7.65 8.20 6.86
CA ASP A 212 6.91 8.91 7.91
C ASP A 212 7.28 10.40 8.05
N PHE A 213 8.46 10.83 7.59
CA PHE A 213 8.91 12.22 7.66
C PHE A 213 8.28 13.13 6.60
N GLU A 214 7.66 12.55 5.56
CA GLU A 214 6.90 13.31 4.56
C GLU A 214 5.63 13.90 5.19
N ASN A 215 5.02 13.14 6.10
CA ASN A 215 3.87 13.57 6.88
C ASN A 215 4.32 14.56 7.97
N GLN A 216 4.07 15.84 7.73
CA GLN A 216 4.51 16.92 8.59
C GLN A 216 3.32 17.67 9.17
N ILE A 217 3.36 17.91 10.47
CA ILE A 217 2.45 18.82 11.16
C ILE A 217 3.28 19.79 11.96
N LYS A 218 3.04 21.08 11.78
CA LYS A 218 3.76 22.14 12.47
C LYS A 218 2.78 23.20 12.94
N LEU A 219 2.78 23.42 14.26
CA LEU A 219 2.06 24.48 14.91
C LEU A 219 3.07 25.53 15.37
N ASP A 220 2.92 26.77 14.91
CA ASP A 220 3.79 27.91 15.18
C ASP A 220 3.00 28.99 15.92
N TYR A 221 3.32 29.21 17.19
CA TYR A 221 2.89 30.38 17.94
C TYR A 221 4.02 31.41 17.96
N THR A 222 3.70 32.66 17.61
CA THR A 222 4.64 33.80 17.64
C THR A 222 4.14 34.82 18.66
N GLY A 223 4.97 35.11 19.66
CA GLY A 223 4.69 36.15 20.64
C GLY A 223 4.87 37.55 20.06
N GLY A 224 4.36 38.55 20.78
CA GLY A 224 4.58 39.96 20.45
C GLY A 224 6.03 40.41 20.68
N ALA A 225 6.33 41.65 20.27
CA ALA A 225 7.65 42.26 20.42
C ALA A 225 8.13 42.31 21.88
N ASP A 226 7.22 42.53 22.83
CA ASP A 226 7.53 42.65 24.26
C ASP A 226 7.30 41.35 25.06
N ASP A 227 6.82 40.28 24.41
CA ASP A 227 6.54 39.01 25.10
C ASP A 227 7.86 38.26 25.40
N ILE A 228 7.99 37.66 26.60
CA ILE A 228 9.13 36.79 26.96
C ILE A 228 9.17 35.56 26.05
N ILE A 229 8.00 35.00 25.75
CA ILE A 229 7.83 33.87 24.84
C ILE A 229 7.88 34.43 23.42
N LYS A 230 8.96 34.15 22.69
CA LYS A 230 9.10 34.57 21.29
C LYS A 230 8.45 33.59 20.34
N LYS A 231 8.67 32.29 20.57
CA LYS A 231 8.14 31.25 19.70
C LYS A 231 7.82 29.98 20.46
N ILE A 232 6.70 29.35 20.14
CA ILE A 232 6.39 27.97 20.51
C ILE A 232 6.11 27.21 19.21
N GLU A 233 6.91 26.20 18.92
CA GLU A 233 6.70 25.30 17.78
C GLU A 233 6.31 23.92 18.33
N ALA A 234 5.29 23.28 17.77
CA ALA A 234 4.90 21.92 18.11
C ALA A 234 4.72 21.06 16.85
N GLY A 235 5.06 19.78 16.94
CA GLY A 235 5.09 18.84 15.82
C GLY A 235 6.48 18.75 15.21
N ASN A 236 6.61 18.92 13.89
CA ASN A 236 7.90 18.87 13.19
C ASN A 236 8.72 20.13 13.49
N VAL A 237 9.75 19.98 14.32
CA VAL A 237 10.65 21.05 14.75
C VAL A 237 12.09 20.77 14.32
N SER A 238 12.90 21.82 14.29
CA SER A 238 14.33 21.73 14.01
C SER A 238 15.12 22.58 15.00
N LEU A 239 16.30 22.09 15.36
CA LEU A 239 17.24 22.79 16.23
C LEU A 239 18.63 22.77 15.58
N PRO A 240 18.86 23.58 14.53
CA PRO A 240 20.21 23.76 14.00
C PRO A 240 21.09 24.42 15.07
N LEU A 241 22.25 23.84 15.34
CA LEU A 241 23.25 24.37 16.26
C LEU A 241 24.51 24.74 15.47
N ASN A 242 25.05 25.93 15.70
CA ASN A 242 26.27 26.42 15.07
C ASN A 242 27.52 25.94 15.84
N THR A 243 27.65 24.63 16.05
CA THR A 243 28.82 24.05 16.74
C THR A 243 29.36 22.85 15.97
N SER A 244 30.68 22.63 16.01
CA SER A 244 31.33 21.51 15.34
C SER A 244 31.31 20.21 16.14
N LEU A 245 31.18 20.30 17.48
CA LEU A 245 31.22 19.14 18.37
C LEU A 245 29.85 18.49 18.58
N ILE A 246 28.79 19.30 18.63
CA ILE A 246 27.41 18.83 18.82
C ILE A 246 26.60 19.29 17.62
N THR A 247 26.36 18.35 16.71
CA THR A 247 25.52 18.59 15.55
C THR A 247 24.06 18.64 15.97
N GLY A 248 23.39 19.76 15.70
CA GLY A 248 21.95 19.89 15.90
C GLY A 248 21.17 18.91 15.01
N THR A 249 20.17 18.24 15.57
CA THR A 249 19.34 17.28 14.83
C THR A 249 18.28 17.99 13.99
N GLN A 250 18.09 17.48 12.77
CA GLN A 250 17.10 17.96 11.81
C GLN A 250 15.97 16.91 11.72
N ALA A 251 14.73 17.37 11.55
CA ALA A 251 13.51 16.54 11.54
C ALA A 251 13.18 15.85 12.89
N LEU A 252 12.87 16.67 13.89
CA LEU A 252 12.40 16.20 15.20
C LEU A 252 10.88 16.31 15.31
N PHE A 253 10.24 15.40 16.05
CA PHE A 253 8.83 15.53 16.39
C PHE A 253 8.67 15.84 17.88
N GLY A 254 8.12 17.00 18.23
CA GLY A 254 7.91 17.38 19.62
C GLY A 254 7.62 18.86 19.82
N LEU A 255 8.03 19.40 20.97
CA LEU A 255 7.79 20.76 21.41
C LEU A 255 9.10 21.54 21.46
N LYS A 256 9.14 22.72 20.82
CA LYS A 256 10.23 23.67 20.89
C LYS A 256 9.72 25.02 21.40
N THR A 257 10.45 25.60 22.34
CA THR A 257 10.13 26.88 22.97
C THR A 257 11.33 27.80 22.90
N GLN A 258 11.09 29.06 22.52
CA GLN A 258 12.09 30.12 22.46
C GLN A 258 11.67 31.24 23.40
N LEU A 259 12.50 31.46 24.43
CA LEU A 259 12.32 32.49 25.44
C LEU A 259 13.43 33.54 25.29
N GLN A 260 13.10 34.81 25.48
CA GLN A 260 14.05 35.90 25.46
C GLN A 260 13.93 36.76 26.72
N PHE A 261 15.00 36.82 27.50
CA PHE A 261 15.14 37.63 28.70
C PHE A 261 16.18 38.74 28.43
N GLY A 262 15.72 39.86 27.85
CA GLY A 262 16.61 40.92 27.39
C GLY A 262 17.57 40.42 26.30
N LYS A 263 18.86 40.29 26.64
CA LYS A 263 19.91 39.78 25.74
C LYS A 263 20.12 38.25 25.83
N LEU A 264 19.52 37.58 26.81
CA LEU A 264 19.63 36.13 26.98
C LEU A 264 18.52 35.43 26.18
N SER A 265 18.91 34.58 25.22
CA SER A 265 17.99 33.72 24.48
C SER A 265 18.10 32.28 24.97
N VAL A 266 16.99 31.72 25.45
CA VAL A 266 16.91 30.33 25.90
C VAL A 266 16.01 29.57 24.93
N THR A 267 16.55 28.55 24.27
CA THR A 267 15.78 27.64 23.43
C THR A 267 15.74 26.27 24.08
N SER A 268 14.53 25.74 24.33
CA SER A 268 14.32 24.41 24.88
C SER A 268 13.54 23.54 23.90
N VAL A 269 13.96 22.29 23.74
CA VAL A 269 13.39 21.33 22.78
C VAL A 269 13.18 19.99 23.48
N TYR A 270 11.93 19.51 23.47
CA TYR A 270 11.51 18.21 23.97
C TYR A 270 10.93 17.41 22.83
N THR A 271 11.70 16.44 22.31
CA THR A 271 11.37 15.78 21.06
C THR A 271 11.69 14.30 21.07
N GLN A 272 10.92 13.55 20.30
CA GLN A 272 11.31 12.23 19.84
C GLN A 272 12.07 12.38 18.52
N GLN A 273 13.30 11.86 18.48
CA GLN A 273 14.08 11.80 17.25
C GLN A 273 13.50 10.72 16.34
N LYS A 274 13.14 11.10 15.11
CA LYS A 274 12.60 10.19 14.08
C LYS A 274 13.62 9.86 12.97
N SER A 275 14.82 10.43 13.02
CA SER A 275 15.85 10.27 11.99
C SER A 275 17.11 9.58 12.51
N GLU A 276 17.73 8.76 11.66
CA GLU A 276 19.05 8.16 11.90
C GLU A 276 20.11 8.95 11.12
N SER A 277 21.21 9.32 11.78
CA SER A 277 22.35 9.93 11.11
C SER A 277 23.25 8.84 10.53
N ARG A 278 23.50 8.87 9.22
CA ARG A 278 24.46 7.99 8.56
C ARG A 278 25.63 8.80 8.03
N GLU A 279 26.84 8.45 8.48
CA GLU A 279 28.08 9.02 7.97
C GLU A 279 28.57 8.18 6.79
N LEU A 280 28.79 8.82 5.64
CA LEU A 280 29.39 8.19 4.47
C LEU A 280 30.82 8.71 4.31
N ARG A 281 31.82 7.84 4.42
CA ARG A 281 33.22 8.19 4.17
C ARG A 281 33.56 7.91 2.71
N ILE A 282 33.62 8.98 1.92
CA ILE A 282 34.08 8.91 0.52
C ILE A 282 35.58 9.20 0.51
N THR A 283 36.38 8.24 0.04
CA THR A 283 37.83 8.41 -0.08
C THR A 283 38.21 8.29 -1.56
N ASN A 284 38.89 9.30 -2.12
CA ASN A 284 39.33 9.33 -3.52
C ASN A 284 38.19 9.16 -4.56
N GLY A 285 37.02 9.74 -4.30
CA GLY A 285 35.89 9.75 -5.25
C GLY A 285 35.11 8.43 -5.36
N ALA A 286 35.46 7.41 -4.57
CA ALA A 286 34.72 6.15 -4.48
C ALA A 286 34.20 5.90 -3.05
N GLN A 287 33.00 5.33 -2.96
CA GLN A 287 32.46 4.80 -1.72
C GLN A 287 33.22 3.52 -1.36
N GLN A 288 33.88 3.50 -0.20
CA GLN A 288 34.49 2.29 0.34
C GLN A 288 33.51 1.64 1.32
N ASN A 289 33.13 0.39 1.06
CA ASN A 289 32.37 -0.43 2.00
C ASN A 289 33.34 -1.41 2.67
N GLU A 290 33.44 -1.37 4.00
CA GLU A 290 34.18 -2.37 4.74
C GLU A 290 33.38 -3.67 4.75
N PHE A 291 34.03 -4.79 4.39
CA PHE A 291 33.46 -6.11 4.52
C PHE A 291 34.37 -6.97 5.38
N ARG A 292 33.76 -7.86 6.18
CA ARG A 292 34.46 -8.82 7.02
C ARG A 292 34.03 -10.21 6.59
N VAL A 293 35.00 -11.03 6.17
CA VAL A 293 34.80 -12.45 5.90
C VAL A 293 35.52 -13.21 7.01
N SER A 294 34.79 -14.06 7.73
CA SER A 294 35.36 -14.91 8.76
C SER A 294 35.92 -16.19 8.13
N ALA A 295 36.90 -16.83 8.77
CA ALA A 295 37.52 -18.04 8.22
C ALA A 295 36.54 -19.24 8.13
N ASP A 296 35.51 -19.26 8.97
CA ASP A 296 34.43 -20.24 9.00
C ASP A 296 33.28 -19.90 8.04
N SER A 297 33.19 -18.67 7.54
CA SER A 297 32.16 -18.25 6.58
C SER A 297 32.51 -18.68 5.16
N TYR A 298 32.76 -19.97 4.96
CA TYR A 298 32.97 -20.57 3.65
C TYR A 298 31.64 -20.81 2.94
N GLU A 299 31.66 -20.79 1.61
CA GLU A 299 30.46 -21.06 0.81
C GLU A 299 30.21 -22.58 0.71
N ALA A 300 29.36 -23.10 1.59
CA ALA A 300 28.97 -24.51 1.58
C ALA A 300 28.17 -24.88 0.32
N ASN A 301 28.48 -26.04 -0.27
CA ASN A 301 27.75 -26.67 -1.38
C ASN A 301 27.57 -25.79 -2.64
N LYS A 302 28.47 -24.81 -2.86
CA LYS A 302 28.49 -24.01 -4.10
C LYS A 302 29.62 -24.40 -5.04
N HIS A 303 30.79 -24.71 -4.50
CA HIS A 303 32.00 -25.00 -5.28
C HIS A 303 32.35 -26.47 -5.13
N PHE A 304 32.49 -27.16 -6.26
CA PHE A 304 32.78 -28.59 -6.31
C PHE A 304 34.01 -28.85 -7.19
N PHE A 305 34.87 -29.77 -6.74
CA PHE A 305 35.90 -30.34 -7.61
C PHE A 305 35.25 -31.36 -8.55
N LEU A 306 35.74 -31.44 -9.79
CA LEU A 306 35.21 -32.38 -10.78
C LEU A 306 35.58 -33.84 -10.49
N ALA A 307 36.69 -34.07 -9.80
CA ALA A 307 37.20 -35.38 -9.41
C ALA A 307 38.20 -35.21 -8.25
N GLN A 308 38.48 -36.28 -7.52
CA GLN A 308 39.46 -36.30 -6.44
C GLN A 308 40.87 -35.97 -6.95
N TYR A 309 41.19 -36.33 -8.20
CA TYR A 309 42.43 -35.91 -8.86
C TYR A 309 42.63 -34.38 -8.80
N PHE A 310 41.60 -33.61 -9.16
CA PHE A 310 41.70 -32.15 -9.16
C PHE A 310 41.83 -31.61 -7.74
N ARG A 311 41.09 -32.17 -6.78
CA ARG A 311 41.19 -31.80 -5.36
C ARG A 311 42.60 -32.01 -4.81
N ASN A 312 43.20 -33.17 -5.07
CA ASN A 312 44.51 -33.54 -4.54
C ASN A 312 45.66 -32.73 -5.18
N ASN A 313 45.50 -32.30 -6.44
CA ASN A 313 46.52 -31.54 -7.15
C ASN A 313 46.29 -30.01 -7.14
N TYR A 314 45.15 -29.53 -6.62
CA TYR A 314 44.77 -28.10 -6.66
C TYR A 314 45.85 -27.18 -6.07
N ASN A 315 46.26 -27.45 -4.82
CA ASN A 315 47.28 -26.64 -4.14
C ASN A 315 48.66 -26.73 -4.83
N LYS A 316 48.99 -27.89 -5.40
CA LYS A 316 50.26 -28.10 -6.12
C LYS A 316 50.30 -27.31 -7.43
N HIS A 317 49.20 -27.28 -8.18
CA HIS A 317 49.12 -26.55 -9.45
C HIS A 317 49.00 -25.03 -9.29
N LEU A 318 48.62 -24.56 -8.09
CA LEU A 318 48.51 -23.14 -7.74
C LEU A 318 49.63 -22.63 -6.84
N ALA A 319 50.66 -23.45 -6.56
CA ALA A 319 51.75 -23.07 -5.66
C ALA A 319 52.49 -21.80 -6.11
N ASN A 320 52.57 -21.55 -7.42
CA ASN A 320 53.23 -20.40 -8.02
C ASN A 320 52.22 -19.44 -8.71
N ALA A 321 51.02 -19.29 -8.13
CA ALA A 321 50.01 -18.35 -8.66
C ALA A 321 50.62 -16.94 -8.86
N PRO A 322 50.37 -16.27 -10.00
CA PRO A 322 49.28 -16.51 -10.97
C PRO A 322 49.58 -17.52 -12.09
N ILE A 323 50.78 -18.12 -12.16
CA ILE A 323 51.09 -19.12 -13.19
C ILE A 323 50.53 -20.48 -12.78
N ILE A 324 49.52 -20.97 -13.50
CA ILE A 324 48.86 -22.26 -13.24
C ILE A 324 49.66 -23.37 -13.92
N THR A 325 50.15 -24.37 -13.17
CA THR A 325 51.01 -25.45 -13.71
C THR A 325 50.26 -26.75 -13.99
N SER A 326 48.92 -26.69 -14.08
CA SER A 326 48.08 -27.85 -14.44
C SER A 326 48.26 -28.20 -15.91
N PRO A 327 48.54 -29.47 -16.27
CA PRO A 327 48.64 -29.91 -17.66
C PRO A 327 47.26 -30.21 -18.28
N ILE A 328 46.17 -30.15 -17.50
CA ILE A 328 44.82 -30.55 -17.95
C ILE A 328 44.03 -29.33 -18.41
N GLN A 329 43.46 -29.44 -19.61
CA GLN A 329 42.49 -28.49 -20.16
C GLN A 329 41.11 -29.15 -20.23
N ILE A 330 40.11 -28.54 -19.59
CA ILE A 330 38.72 -28.99 -19.64
C ILE A 330 38.04 -28.36 -20.84
N THR A 331 37.56 -29.18 -21.77
CA THR A 331 36.94 -28.71 -23.04
C THR A 331 35.42 -28.64 -22.97
N LYS A 332 34.78 -29.50 -22.16
CA LYS A 332 33.32 -29.56 -21.98
C LYS A 332 32.97 -29.97 -20.56
N ILE A 333 31.95 -29.32 -20.00
CA ILE A 333 31.35 -29.67 -18.70
C ILE A 333 29.84 -29.77 -18.90
N GLU A 334 29.26 -30.88 -18.44
CA GLU A 334 27.81 -31.04 -18.30
C GLU A 334 27.49 -31.29 -16.84
N VAL A 335 26.51 -30.56 -16.31
CA VAL A 335 26.08 -30.66 -14.91
C VAL A 335 24.61 -31.02 -14.88
N TRP A 336 24.28 -32.10 -14.17
CA TRP A 336 22.92 -32.60 -14.02
C TRP A 336 22.45 -32.34 -12.60
N ILE A 337 21.29 -31.67 -12.45
CA ILE A 337 20.71 -31.31 -11.16
C ILE A 337 19.32 -31.93 -11.05
N THR A 338 18.95 -32.42 -9.87
CA THR A 338 17.62 -32.98 -9.62
C THR A 338 16.52 -31.96 -9.90
N ASN A 339 15.60 -32.32 -10.79
CA ASN A 339 14.47 -31.50 -11.18
C ASN A 339 13.35 -31.56 -10.14
N LYS A 340 13.31 -30.59 -9.21
CA LYS A 340 12.24 -30.47 -8.20
C LYS A 340 10.98 -29.76 -8.70
N ALA A 341 11.10 -29.01 -9.80
CA ALA A 341 10.03 -28.16 -10.32
C ALA A 341 9.17 -28.85 -11.40
N GLY A 342 9.49 -30.10 -11.76
CA GLY A 342 8.73 -30.88 -12.75
C GLY A 342 8.88 -30.38 -14.19
N SER A 343 9.99 -29.70 -14.52
CA SER A 343 10.27 -29.25 -15.89
C SER A 343 10.42 -30.44 -16.85
N THR A 344 9.80 -30.41 -18.03
CA THR A 344 9.87 -31.53 -18.99
C THR A 344 10.87 -31.31 -20.12
N THR A 345 11.47 -30.13 -20.22
CA THR A 345 12.43 -29.77 -21.28
C THR A 345 13.83 -30.27 -20.94
N ASP A 346 14.49 -30.96 -21.89
CA ASP A 346 15.87 -31.49 -21.79
C ASP A 346 16.17 -32.32 -20.53
N SER A 347 15.13 -32.92 -19.93
CA SER A 347 15.28 -33.83 -18.80
C SER A 347 15.79 -35.18 -19.28
N ARG A 348 16.81 -35.72 -18.60
CA ARG A 348 17.35 -37.05 -18.85
C ARG A 348 17.44 -37.85 -17.57
N ASP A 349 17.35 -39.16 -17.70
CA ASP A 349 17.70 -40.07 -16.62
C ASP A 349 19.23 -40.14 -16.51
N VAL A 350 19.74 -39.85 -15.32
CA VAL A 350 21.17 -39.80 -15.05
C VAL A 350 21.46 -40.62 -13.79
N LEU A 351 22.49 -41.46 -13.89
CA LEU A 351 23.04 -42.21 -12.76
C LEU A 351 24.41 -41.62 -12.40
N GLY A 352 24.49 -40.95 -11.25
CA GLY A 352 25.75 -40.45 -10.70
C GLY A 352 26.47 -41.56 -9.92
N LEU A 353 27.71 -41.85 -10.30
CA LEU A 353 28.53 -42.89 -9.69
C LEU A 353 29.70 -42.23 -8.96
N LEU A 354 29.84 -42.53 -7.66
CA LEU A 354 30.84 -41.89 -6.79
C LEU A 354 32.28 -42.13 -7.26
N ASP A 355 32.60 -43.37 -7.62
CA ASP A 355 33.96 -43.80 -7.96
C ASP A 355 34.24 -43.74 -9.47
N LEU A 356 33.38 -43.14 -10.29
CA LEU A 356 33.57 -43.12 -11.74
C LEU A 356 34.80 -42.26 -12.12
N GLY A 357 35.80 -42.89 -12.74
CA GLY A 357 37.01 -42.20 -13.16
C GLY A 357 37.97 -41.87 -12.03
N GLU A 358 37.81 -42.46 -10.84
CA GLU A 358 38.73 -42.30 -9.72
C GLU A 358 39.78 -43.41 -9.67
N ASN A 359 41.08 -43.06 -9.67
CA ASN A 359 42.15 -44.06 -9.62
C ASN A 359 42.22 -44.78 -8.26
N GLN A 360 41.94 -44.05 -7.19
CA GLN A 360 41.83 -44.58 -5.84
C GLN A 360 40.34 -44.58 -5.48
N PRO A 361 39.59 -45.64 -5.82
CA PRO A 361 38.16 -45.70 -5.50
C PRO A 361 37.97 -45.63 -3.98
N TYR A 362 36.82 -45.13 -3.54
CA TYR A 362 36.43 -45.19 -2.14
C TYR A 362 36.11 -46.62 -1.73
N ASN A 363 35.43 -47.38 -2.61
CA ASN A 363 35.09 -48.78 -2.34
C ASN A 363 36.16 -49.76 -2.84
N ASN A 364 37.19 -49.98 -2.03
CA ASN A 364 38.30 -50.89 -2.34
C ASN A 364 37.96 -52.38 -2.24
N THR A 365 36.77 -52.76 -1.79
CA THR A 365 36.39 -54.18 -1.69
C THR A 365 35.86 -54.73 -3.01
N LEU A 366 35.16 -53.89 -3.78
CA LEU A 366 34.60 -54.24 -5.08
C LEU A 366 35.49 -53.69 -6.20
N LEU A 367 36.04 -52.49 -6.04
CA LEU A 367 36.75 -51.81 -7.11
C LEU A 367 38.27 -51.86 -6.91
N THR A 368 38.99 -51.89 -8.02
CA THR A 368 40.44 -51.85 -8.04
C THR A 368 40.90 -50.71 -8.94
N GLY A 369 41.84 -49.92 -8.44
CA GLY A 369 42.50 -48.87 -9.21
C GLY A 369 43.23 -49.41 -10.43
N GLY A 370 43.19 -48.65 -11.51
CA GLY A 370 43.86 -48.92 -12.76
C GLY A 370 45.26 -48.29 -12.81
N THR A 371 45.90 -48.40 -13.97
CA THR A 371 47.26 -47.87 -14.21
C THR A 371 47.30 -46.39 -14.57
N SER A 372 46.15 -45.79 -14.90
CA SER A 372 46.04 -44.38 -15.29
C SER A 372 45.88 -43.47 -14.07
N GLY A 373 46.86 -42.61 -13.82
CA GLY A 373 46.80 -41.60 -12.76
C GLY A 373 45.91 -40.37 -13.08
N LEU A 374 45.36 -40.30 -14.30
CA LEU A 374 44.41 -39.25 -14.71
C LEU A 374 42.96 -39.75 -14.54
N PRO A 375 42.00 -38.86 -14.25
CA PRO A 375 40.61 -39.26 -14.10
C PRO A 375 39.99 -39.60 -15.47
N ALA A 376 39.50 -40.83 -15.61
CA ALA A 376 39.00 -41.40 -16.86
C ALA A 376 37.99 -42.52 -16.57
N GLY A 377 36.72 -42.28 -16.94
CA GLY A 377 35.59 -43.18 -16.67
C GLY A 377 34.96 -43.80 -17.93
N SER A 378 35.67 -43.87 -19.05
CA SER A 378 35.12 -44.36 -20.32
C SER A 378 36.02 -45.43 -20.96
N THR A 379 35.41 -46.42 -21.63
CA THR A 379 36.11 -47.42 -22.46
C THR A 379 36.19 -47.00 -23.93
N ALA A 380 35.70 -45.81 -24.28
CA ALA A 380 35.64 -45.35 -25.67
C ALA A 380 37.04 -45.18 -26.27
N THR A 381 37.18 -45.54 -27.55
CA THR A 381 38.42 -45.38 -28.30
C THR A 381 38.78 -43.90 -28.43
N GLY A 382 40.06 -43.57 -28.20
CA GLY A 382 40.54 -42.18 -28.21
C GLY A 382 40.51 -41.46 -26.86
N PHE A 383 40.07 -42.12 -25.78
CA PHE A 383 40.15 -41.60 -24.40
C PHE A 383 41.28 -42.28 -23.61
N PRO A 384 41.78 -41.65 -22.51
CA PRO A 384 42.77 -42.26 -21.63
C PRO A 384 42.28 -43.60 -21.05
N GLN A 385 43.23 -44.47 -20.70
CA GLN A 385 42.95 -45.72 -20.01
C GLN A 385 42.14 -45.47 -18.73
N GLN A 386 41.21 -46.38 -18.41
CA GLN A 386 40.31 -46.23 -17.27
C GLN A 386 41.09 -46.14 -15.97
N SER A 387 40.63 -45.24 -15.10
CA SER A 387 41.26 -45.04 -13.79
C SER A 387 40.98 -46.19 -12.83
N ASN A 388 39.89 -46.94 -13.03
CA ASN A 388 39.56 -48.14 -12.24
C ASN A 388 38.73 -49.12 -13.06
N ASN A 389 38.38 -50.26 -12.46
CA ASN A 389 37.59 -51.32 -13.09
C ASN A 389 36.06 -51.15 -12.95
N LEU A 390 35.54 -49.99 -12.52
CA LEU A 390 34.11 -49.81 -12.21
C LEU A 390 33.20 -50.08 -13.41
N VAL A 391 33.52 -49.51 -14.57
CA VAL A 391 32.68 -49.66 -15.78
C VAL A 391 32.68 -51.11 -16.26
N ALA A 392 33.81 -51.81 -16.15
CA ALA A 392 33.90 -53.23 -16.47
C ALA A 392 33.03 -54.07 -15.53
N GLN A 393 33.02 -53.77 -14.23
CA GLN A 393 32.19 -54.47 -13.26
C GLN A 393 30.70 -54.22 -13.47
N LEU A 394 30.28 -52.98 -13.75
CA LEU A 394 28.89 -52.68 -14.07
C LEU A 394 28.39 -53.51 -15.27
N ASN A 395 29.23 -53.69 -16.29
CA ASN A 395 28.91 -54.52 -17.44
C ASN A 395 28.84 -56.03 -17.11
N THR A 396 29.61 -56.51 -16.12
CA THR A 396 29.50 -57.91 -15.67
C THR A 396 28.24 -58.20 -14.87
N PHE A 397 27.70 -57.21 -14.13
CA PHE A 397 26.40 -57.35 -13.47
C PHE A 397 25.22 -57.31 -14.45
N GLN A 398 25.42 -56.73 -15.64
CA GLN A 398 24.45 -56.65 -16.74
C GLN A 398 24.33 -57.94 -17.58
N GLY A 399 25.01 -59.04 -17.18
CA GLY A 399 24.83 -60.38 -17.79
C GLY A 399 23.39 -60.92 -17.72
N GLY A 400 22.50 -60.25 -16.98
CA GLY A 400 21.04 -60.31 -17.14
C GLY A 400 20.47 -58.96 -17.58
N ALA A 401 20.55 -58.66 -18.89
CA ALA A 401 19.78 -57.64 -19.63
C ALA A 401 19.92 -56.15 -19.23
N ALA A 402 20.87 -55.45 -19.87
CA ALA A 402 20.73 -54.11 -20.50
C ALA A 402 22.11 -53.54 -20.89
N ARG A 403 22.33 -53.32 -22.19
CA ARG A 403 23.50 -52.55 -22.67
C ARG A 403 23.17 -51.05 -22.57
N PHE A 404 24.00 -50.29 -21.86
CA PHE A 404 24.00 -48.83 -21.97
C PHE A 404 24.91 -48.42 -23.13
N THR A 405 24.34 -47.69 -24.09
CA THR A 405 25.05 -47.02 -25.21
C THR A 405 25.39 -45.59 -24.87
#